data_AF-A0A0L8GWW9-F1
#
_entry.id   AF-A0A0L8GWW9-F1
#
_cell.length_a   1.000
_cell.length_b   1.000
_cell.length_c   1.000
_cell.angle_alpha   90.00
_cell.angle_beta   90.00
_cell.angle_gamma   90.00
#
_symmetry.space_group_name_H-M   'P 1'
#
loop_
_entity.id
_entity.type
_entity.pdbx_description
1 polymer ?
#
loop_
_entity_poly.entity_id
_entity_poly.type
_entity_poly.pdbx_seq_one_letter_code
_entity_poly.pdbx_strand_id
1 'polypeptide(L)'
;TQLSQSAHYSLQLPYTVFGLGQSPNYIDNLKVGIACYPKDKCETREWTSVIPNSRLIIIPHPMDDPQQWSNRLFVTPSRLVLLTGAALLGTCAFITAVVAILHWRERAEDKREKLQEAHKFHFDAM
;
A
#
# COMPACT_ATOMS: atom_id res chain seq x y z
N THR A 1 -23.87 11.23 14.59
CA THR A 1 -24.88 10.67 15.51
C THR A 1 -26.11 10.32 14.71
N GLN A 2 -26.68 9.14 14.90
CA GLN A 2 -27.97 8.79 14.31
C GLN A 2 -29.08 9.40 15.18
N LEU A 3 -29.98 10.18 14.59
CA LEU A 3 -31.11 10.81 15.28
C LEU A 3 -32.40 10.11 14.85
N SER A 4 -33.32 9.88 15.79
CA SER A 4 -34.65 9.37 15.47
C SER A 4 -35.39 10.40 14.61
N GLN A 5 -35.97 9.93 13.50
CA GLN A 5 -36.71 10.77 12.57
C GLN A 5 -38.17 10.83 12.99
N SER A 6 -38.75 12.03 13.06
CA SER A 6 -40.13 12.27 13.50
C SER A 6 -41.13 12.61 12.38
N ALA A 7 -40.73 12.52 11.10
CA ALA A 7 -41.56 12.90 9.94
C ALA A 7 -41.55 11.83 8.82
N HIS A 8 -42.52 11.92 7.90
CA HIS A 8 -42.73 10.99 6.77
C HIS A 8 -41.73 11.20 5.60
N TYR A 9 -40.44 10.99 5.83
CA TYR A 9 -39.43 10.88 4.75
C TYR A 9 -38.98 9.44 4.54
N SER A 10 -38.23 9.18 3.46
CA SER A 10 -37.58 7.90 3.17
C SER A 10 -36.76 7.39 4.36
N LEU A 11 -36.68 6.06 4.53
CA LEU A 11 -35.89 5.44 5.59
C LEU A 11 -34.42 5.88 5.50
N GLN A 12 -33.81 6.10 6.66
CA GLN A 12 -32.37 6.35 6.76
C GLN A 12 -31.59 5.09 6.36
N LEU A 13 -30.43 5.30 5.75
CA LEU A 13 -29.51 4.23 5.40
C LEU A 13 -29.00 3.52 6.66
N PRO A 14 -28.76 2.19 6.62
CA PRO A 14 -28.30 1.41 7.77
C PRO A 14 -26.80 1.58 8.03
N TYR A 15 -26.25 2.77 7.76
CA TYR A 15 -24.86 3.11 8.05
C TYR A 15 -24.71 4.61 8.31
N THR A 16 -23.67 4.96 9.07
CA THR A 16 -23.28 6.35 9.30
C THR A 16 -21.85 6.55 8.81
N VAL A 17 -21.61 7.67 8.15
CA VAL A 17 -20.25 8.08 7.74
C VAL A 17 -19.79 9.17 8.70
N PHE A 18 -18.58 9.01 9.23
CA PHE A 18 -17.92 10.03 10.04
C PHE A 18 -16.52 10.28 9.47
N GLY A 19 -16.09 11.54 9.47
CA GLY A 19 -14.76 11.95 9.06
C GLY A 19 -13.97 12.47 10.26
N LEU A 20 -12.65 12.29 10.23
CA LEU A 20 -11.75 12.76 11.29
C LEU A 20 -11.14 14.14 10.97
N GLY A 21 -11.66 14.82 9.94
CA GLY A 21 -11.07 16.05 9.41
C GLY A 21 -9.84 15.78 8.53
N GLN A 22 -9.11 16.83 8.20
CA GLN A 22 -7.84 16.74 7.47
C GLN A 22 -6.71 16.51 8.47
N SER A 23 -6.19 15.28 8.52
CA SER A 23 -5.00 14.93 9.29
C SER A 23 -4.01 14.20 8.38
N PRO A 24 -2.74 14.64 8.29
CA PRO A 24 -1.70 13.92 7.53
C PRO A 24 -1.18 12.69 8.28
N ASN A 25 -1.59 12.47 9.53
CA ASN A 25 -1.02 11.46 10.40
C ASN A 25 -1.76 10.12 10.33
N TYR A 26 -1.00 9.05 10.54
CA TYR A 26 -1.54 7.74 10.84
C TYR A 26 -2.27 7.77 12.18
N ILE A 27 -3.32 6.98 12.28
CA ILE A 27 -4.02 6.77 13.54
C ILE A 27 -3.60 5.41 14.06
N ASP A 28 -2.87 5.42 15.17
CA ASP A 28 -2.32 4.20 15.74
C ASP A 28 -3.41 3.30 16.29
N ASN A 29 -4.38 3.87 16.99
CA ASN A 29 -5.43 3.14 17.69
C ASN A 29 -6.80 3.77 17.43
N LEU A 30 -7.68 3.02 16.77
CA LEU A 30 -9.08 3.37 16.58
C LEU A 30 -9.97 2.45 17.42
N LYS A 31 -10.56 3.01 18.48
CA LYS A 31 -11.53 2.32 19.33
C LYS A 31 -12.96 2.63 18.87
N VAL A 32 -13.73 1.59 18.60
CA VAL A 32 -15.14 1.69 18.19
C VAL A 32 -15.99 0.80 19.07
N GLY A 33 -17.17 1.29 19.42
CA GLY A 33 -18.18 0.54 20.15
C GLY A 33 -19.57 0.92 19.67
N ILE A 34 -20.51 0.00 19.82
CA ILE A 34 -21.93 0.30 19.65
C ILE A 34 -22.50 0.61 21.04
N ALA A 35 -23.43 1.57 21.10
CA ALA A 35 -24.21 1.77 22.32
C ALA A 35 -25.06 0.53 22.60
N CYS A 36 -24.83 -0.11 23.74
CA CYS A 36 -25.53 -1.29 24.18
C CYS A 36 -26.31 -1.02 25.47
N TYR A 37 -27.30 -1.86 25.77
CA TYR A 37 -27.97 -1.89 27.06
C TYR A 37 -28.16 -3.35 27.48
N PRO A 38 -27.70 -3.79 28.67
CA PRO A 38 -27.14 -3.03 29.80
C PRO A 38 -25.70 -2.54 29.56
N LYS A 39 -25.31 -1.40 30.17
CA LYS A 39 -23.99 -0.75 29.96
C LYS A 39 -22.79 -1.66 30.26
N ASP A 40 -22.96 -2.62 31.16
CA ASP A 40 -21.88 -3.53 31.61
C ASP A 40 -21.43 -4.52 30.52
N LYS A 41 -22.19 -4.64 29.42
CA LYS A 41 -21.87 -5.51 28.28
C LYS A 41 -21.46 -4.72 27.04
N CYS A 42 -21.13 -3.43 27.18
CA CYS A 42 -20.78 -2.61 26.02
C CYS A 42 -19.34 -2.89 25.62
N GLU A 43 -19.20 -3.91 24.79
CA GLU A 43 -17.90 -4.28 24.30
C GLU A 43 -17.46 -3.35 23.18
N THR A 44 -16.16 -3.08 23.17
CA THR A 44 -15.52 -2.16 22.23
C THR A 44 -14.40 -2.91 21.53
N ARG A 45 -14.22 -2.64 20.24
CA ARG A 45 -13.11 -3.16 19.48
C ARG A 45 -12.13 -2.06 19.14
N GLU A 46 -10.86 -2.38 19.33
CA GLU A 46 -9.75 -1.55 18.90
C GLU A 46 -9.16 -2.13 17.60
N TRP A 47 -8.89 -1.24 16.65
CA TRP A 47 -8.16 -1.55 15.44
C TRP A 47 -6.95 -0.66 15.34
N THR A 48 -5.83 -1.26 14.93
CA THR A 48 -4.57 -0.56 14.78
C THR A 48 -4.35 -0.08 13.34
N SER A 49 -3.56 0.98 13.21
CA SER A 49 -2.94 1.40 11.95
C SER A 49 -3.90 1.83 10.84
N VAL A 50 -4.69 2.89 11.08
CA VAL A 50 -5.48 3.53 10.01
C VAL A 50 -4.60 4.52 9.25
N ILE A 51 -4.50 4.32 7.93
CA ILE A 51 -3.68 5.12 7.02
C ILE A 51 -4.46 6.37 6.56
N PRO A 52 -3.82 7.53 6.37
CA PRO A 52 -4.44 8.68 5.74
C PRO A 52 -5.06 8.37 4.38
N ASN A 53 -6.04 9.16 3.96
CA ASN A 53 -6.72 9.02 2.64
C ASN A 53 -7.34 7.64 2.38
N SER A 54 -7.62 6.89 3.44
CA SER A 54 -8.32 5.61 3.40
C SER A 54 -9.77 5.76 3.89
N ARG A 55 -10.64 4.85 3.46
CA ARG A 55 -12.01 4.70 3.95
C ARG A 55 -12.07 3.40 4.73
N LEU A 56 -12.34 3.51 6.02
CA LEU A 56 -12.54 2.36 6.88
C LEU A 56 -14.03 2.08 7.02
N ILE A 57 -14.45 0.86 6.67
CA ILE A 57 -15.81 0.36 6.88
C ILE A 57 -15.76 -0.64 8.02
N ILE A 58 -16.62 -0.43 9.01
CA ILE A 58 -16.74 -1.29 10.19
C ILE A 58 -18.11 -1.94 10.14
N ILE A 59 -18.14 -3.26 10.18
CA ILE A 59 -19.36 -4.06 10.20
C ILE A 59 -19.42 -4.75 11.56
N PRO A 60 -20.17 -4.18 12.52
CA PRO A 60 -20.20 -4.70 13.88
C PRO A 60 -21.23 -5.82 14.01
N HIS A 61 -20.89 -6.99 13.46
CA HIS A 61 -21.69 -8.20 13.51
C HIS A 61 -20.78 -9.40 13.80
N PRO A 62 -21.19 -10.35 14.66
CA PRO A 62 -22.34 -10.35 15.58
C PRO A 62 -22.21 -9.33 16.72
N MET A 63 -23.32 -8.94 17.35
CA MET A 63 -23.31 -7.94 18.43
C MET A 63 -22.73 -8.46 19.74
N ASP A 64 -22.79 -9.77 19.97
CA ASP A 64 -22.34 -10.41 21.21
C ASP A 64 -20.84 -10.75 21.22
N ASP A 65 -20.15 -10.64 20.08
CA ASP A 65 -18.71 -10.88 19.98
C ASP A 65 -18.01 -9.87 19.05
N PRO A 66 -17.45 -8.78 19.61
CA PRO A 66 -16.68 -7.79 18.89
C PRO A 66 -15.47 -8.36 18.20
N GLN A 67 -14.89 -9.47 18.67
CA GLN A 67 -13.71 -10.07 18.03
C GLN A 67 -14.03 -10.62 16.64
N GLN A 68 -15.31 -10.82 16.32
CA GLN A 68 -15.77 -11.22 15.00
C GLN A 68 -16.16 -10.04 14.10
N TRP A 69 -16.19 -8.80 14.62
CA TRP A 69 -16.47 -7.62 13.80
C TRP A 69 -15.48 -7.47 12.65
N SER A 70 -16.01 -7.34 11.44
CA SER A 70 -15.15 -7.20 10.27
C SER A 70 -14.80 -5.73 10.01
N ASN A 71 -13.53 -5.48 9.70
CA ASN A 71 -13.06 -4.20 9.20
C ASN A 71 -12.65 -4.33 7.73
N ARG A 72 -12.95 -3.32 6.92
CA ARG A 72 -12.51 -3.24 5.52
C ARG A 72 -11.87 -1.88 5.30
N LEU A 73 -10.57 -1.87 5.02
CA LEU A 73 -9.81 -0.67 4.72
C LEU A 73 -9.69 -0.53 3.20
N PHE A 74 -10.30 0.51 2.65
CA PHE A 74 -10.16 0.86 1.25
C PHE A 74 -9.21 2.04 1.11
N VAL A 75 -8.08 1.81 0.45
CA VAL A 75 -7.17 2.88 0.09
C VAL A 75 -7.64 3.48 -1.23
N THR A 76 -7.77 4.80 -1.28
CA THR A 76 -8.11 5.47 -2.54
C THR A 76 -6.89 5.42 -3.46
N PRO A 77 -6.93 4.72 -4.61
CA PRO A 77 -5.80 4.68 -5.52
C PRO A 77 -5.58 6.09 -6.07
N SER A 78 -4.49 6.74 -5.67
CA SER A 78 -4.13 8.06 -6.18
C SER A 78 -3.35 7.92 -7.47
N ARG A 79 -3.64 8.77 -8.46
CA ARG A 79 -2.86 8.89 -9.70
C ARG A 79 -1.37 9.12 -9.41
N LEU A 80 -1.04 9.75 -8.29
CA LEU A 80 0.33 9.96 -7.83
C LEU A 80 1.07 8.63 -7.59
N VAL A 81 0.41 7.61 -7.04
CA VAL A 81 1.02 6.29 -6.78
C VAL A 81 1.41 5.60 -8.08
N LEU A 82 0.58 5.73 -9.12
CA LEU A 82 0.89 5.19 -10.44
C LEU A 82 2.06 5.94 -11.09
N LEU A 83 2.09 7.28 -10.96
CA LEU A 83 3.17 8.11 -11.49
C LEU A 83 4.51 7.83 -10.79
N THR A 84 4.53 7.68 -9.46
CA THR A 84 5.74 7.33 -8.72
C THR A 84 6.22 5.92 -9.05
N GLY A 85 5.29 4.96 -9.21
CA GLY A 85 5.61 3.61 -9.67
C GLY A 85 6.24 3.61 -11.07
N ALA A 86 5.68 4.37 -12.01
CA ALA A 86 6.23 4.50 -13.36
C ALA A 86 7.60 5.19 -13.35
N ALA A 87 7.78 6.24 -12.55
CA ALA A 87 9.07 6.91 -12.40
C ALA A 87 10.13 5.96 -11.83
N LEU A 88 9.78 5.15 -10.83
CA LEU A 88 10.68 4.16 -10.24
C LEU A 88 11.06 3.06 -11.24
N LEU A 89 10.11 2.56 -12.02
CA LEU A 89 10.41 1.60 -13.09
C LEU A 89 11.31 2.22 -14.16
N GLY A 90 11.09 3.48 -14.50
CA GLY A 90 11.93 4.23 -15.43
C GLY A 90 13.38 4.38 -14.94
N THR A 91 13.57 4.73 -13.66
CA THR A 91 14.92 4.83 -13.07
C THR A 91 15.60 3.47 -12.98
N CYS A 92 14.88 2.42 -12.56
CA CYS A 92 15.42 1.06 -12.56
C CYS A 92 15.86 0.64 -13.96
N ALA A 93 15.00 0.80 -14.98
CA ALA A 93 15.33 0.46 -16.36
C ALA A 93 16.53 1.25 -16.90
N PHE A 94 16.61 2.54 -16.58
CA PHE A 94 17.75 3.38 -16.95
C PHE A 94 19.07 2.87 -16.35
N ILE A 95 19.08 2.55 -15.06
CA ILE A 95 20.26 1.99 -14.40
C ILE A 95 20.64 0.64 -15.02
N THR A 96 19.67 -0.24 -15.26
CA THR A 96 19.92 -1.54 -15.92
C THR A 96 20.51 -1.35 -17.32
N ALA A 97 20.03 -0.39 -18.10
CA ALA A 97 20.56 -0.10 -19.43
C ALA A 97 22.02 0.38 -19.37
N VAL A 98 22.35 1.28 -18.44
CA VAL A 98 23.74 1.75 -18.24
C VAL A 98 24.66 0.59 -17.87
N VAL A 99 24.24 -0.27 -16.94
CA VAL A 99 25.01 -1.46 -16.53
C VAL A 99 25.19 -2.41 -17.71
N ALA A 100 24.14 -2.66 -18.50
CA ALA A 100 24.22 -3.55 -19.67
C ALA A 100 25.18 -3.03 -20.75
N ILE A 101 25.16 -1.72 -21.03
CA ILE A 101 26.08 -1.08 -21.99
C ILE A 101 27.52 -1.21 -21.51
N LEU A 102 27.79 -0.91 -20.23
CA LEU A 102 29.13 -1.05 -19.65
C LEU A 102 29.60 -2.51 -19.73
N HIS A 103 28.74 -3.47 -19.41
CA HIS A 103 29.08 -4.89 -19.46
C HIS A 103 29.38 -5.38 -20.89
N TRP A 104 28.68 -4.86 -21.91
CA TRP A 104 29.00 -5.17 -23.30
C TRP A 104 30.34 -4.59 -23.74
N ARG A 105 30.67 -3.37 -23.30
CA ARG A 105 31.96 -2.74 -23.61
C ARG A 105 33.12 -3.51 -22.99
N GLU A 106 33.02 -3.84 -21.72
CA GLU A 106 33.98 -4.68 -21.00
C GLU A 106 34.18 -6.02 -21.73
N ARG A 107 33.08 -6.70 -22.08
CA ARG A 107 33.15 -7.99 -22.78
C ARG A 107 33.68 -7.89 -24.22
N ALA A 108 33.63 -6.71 -24.83
CA ALA A 108 34.24 -6.46 -26.12
C ALA A 108 35.76 -6.21 -26.01
N GLU A 109 36.20 -5.52 -24.95
CA GLU A 109 37.63 -5.32 -24.64
C GLU A 109 38.30 -6.65 -24.28
N ASP A 110 37.70 -7.46 -23.40
CA ASP A 110 38.18 -8.81 -23.06
C ASP A 110 38.38 -9.71 -24.28
N LYS A 111 37.50 -9.60 -25.28
CA LYS A 111 37.62 -10.38 -26.53
C LYS A 111 38.80 -9.94 -27.36
N ARG A 112 39.11 -8.64 -27.38
CA ARG A 112 40.24 -8.08 -28.15
C ARG A 112 41.57 -8.47 -27.51
N GLU A 113 41.66 -8.46 -26.18
CA GLU A 113 42.87 -8.88 -25.46
C GLU A 113 43.17 -10.37 -25.68
N LYS A 114 42.16 -11.25 -25.57
CA LYS A 114 42.33 -12.70 -25.81
C LYS A 114 42.82 -13.02 -27.23
N LEU A 115 42.37 -12.26 -28.23
CA LEU A 115 42.84 -12.42 -29.61
C LEU A 115 44.31 -11.99 -29.78
N GLN A 116 44.74 -10.94 -29.08
CA GLN A 116 46.13 -10.47 -29.12
C GLN A 116 47.07 -11.44 -28.41
N GLU A 117 46.66 -12.00 -27.27
CA GLU A 117 47.44 -13.02 -26.57
C GLU A 117 47.61 -14.28 -27.42
N ALA A 118 46.53 -14.79 -28.02
CA ALA A 118 46.60 -15.96 -28.90
C ALA A 118 47.53 -15.75 -30.11
N HIS A 119 47.53 -14.55 -30.70
CA HIS A 119 48.46 -14.19 -31.78
C HIS A 119 49.92 -14.08 -31.31
N LYS A 120 50.17 -13.63 -30.06
CA LYS A 120 51.51 -13.56 -29.46
C LYS A 120 52.08 -14.95 -29.19
N PHE A 121 51.28 -15.87 -28.65
CA PHE A 121 51.71 -17.25 -28.38
C PHE A 121 52.09 -18.02 -29.65
N HIS A 122 51.42 -17.75 -30.78
CA HIS A 122 51.77 -18.38 -32.06
C HIS A 122 53.11 -17.91 -32.64
N PHE A 123 53.62 -16.75 -32.22
CA PHE A 123 54.88 -16.19 -32.73
C PHE A 123 56.10 -16.53 -31.86
N ASP A 124 55.89 -16.89 -30.59
CA ASP A 124 56.96 -17.21 -29.62
C ASP A 124 57.36 -18.71 -29.63
N ALA A 125 56.68 -19.53 -30.44
CA ALA A 125 56.88 -20.98 -30.54
C ALA A 125 57.58 -21.45 -31.85
N MET A 126 58.06 -20.52 -32.68
CA MET A 126 58.95 -20.77 -33.83
C MET A 126 60.31 -20.10 -33.59
#